data_AF-A0A2K1P8H8-F1
#
_entry.id   AF-A0A2K1P8H8-F1
#
_cell.length_a   1.000
_cell.length_b   1.000
_cell.length_c   1.000
_cell.angle_alpha   90.00
_cell.angle_beta   90.00
_cell.angle_gamma   90.00
#
_symmetry.space_group_name_H-M   'P 1'
#
loop_
_entity.id
_entity.type
_entity.pdbx_description
1 polymer ?
#
loop_
_entity_poly.entity_id
_entity_poly.type
_entity_poly.pdbx_seq_one_letter_code
_entity_poly.pdbx_strand_id
1 'polypeptide(L)' 'MKSKEVEPFKIYSEEISITGSYVNPFTMQRAVKILNSNEFLFQKLLTDVGDLSEIIKYISSDPKSFLKAAYIIQ' A
#
# COMPACT_ATOMS: atom_id res chain seq x y z
N MET A 1 12.45 -5.29 -15.73
CA MET A 1 11.02 -5.67 -15.69
C MET A 1 10.78 -6.76 -16.72
N LYS A 2 10.44 -7.99 -16.31
CA LYS A 2 10.00 -9.02 -17.26
C LYS A 2 8.63 -8.60 -17.78
N SER A 3 8.50 -8.41 -19.09
CA SER A 3 7.23 -8.31 -19.80
C SER A 3 6.43 -9.57 -19.46
N LYS A 4 5.37 -9.45 -18.64
CA LYS A 4 4.35 -10.50 -18.57
C LYS A 4 3.59 -10.40 -19.89
N GLU A 5 3.78 -11.37 -20.77
CA GLU A 5 2.96 -11.49 -21.98
C GLU A 5 1.50 -11.58 -21.55
N VAL A 6 0.70 -10.65 -22.06
CA VAL A 6 -0.73 -10.60 -21.80
C VAL A 6 -1.40 -11.27 -22.98
N GLU A 7 -2.24 -12.29 -22.76
CA GLU A 7 -2.97 -13.00 -23.82
C GLU A 7 -4.29 -12.27 -24.15
N PRO A 8 -4.36 -11.49 -25.25
CA PRO A 8 -5.52 -10.64 -25.52
C PRO A 8 -6.77 -11.46 -25.86
N PHE A 9 -6.58 -12.62 -26.48
CA PHE A 9 -7.66 -13.56 -26.81
C PHE A 9 -8.40 -14.03 -25.56
N LYS A 10 -7.65 -14.36 -24.50
CA LYS A 10 -8.23 -14.82 -23.23
C LYS A 10 -8.98 -13.71 -22.50
N ILE A 11 -8.42 -12.50 -22.49
CA ILE A 11 -9.07 -11.32 -21.92
C ILE A 11 -10.42 -11.06 -22.61
N TYR A 12 -10.45 -11.19 -23.93
CA TYR A 12 -11.68 -11.04 -24.70
C TYR A 12 -12.67 -12.18 -24.44
N SER A 13 -12.23 -13.43 -24.47
CA SER A 13 -13.11 -14.60 -24.30
C SER A 13 -13.71 -14.70 -22.90
N GLU A 14 -13.02 -14.18 -21.89
CA GLU A 14 -13.44 -14.22 -20.48
C GLU A 14 -13.94 -12.84 -19.98
N GLU A 15 -14.08 -11.85 -20.86
CA GLU A 15 -14.49 -10.47 -20.53
C GLU A 15 -13.72 -9.86 -19.34
N ILE A 16 -12.40 -10.10 -19.28
CA ILE A 16 -11.56 -9.65 -18.17
C ILE A 16 -11.38 -8.12 -18.23
N SER A 17 -11.70 -7.43 -17.14
CA SER A 17 -11.42 -5.99 -16.99
C SER A 17 -10.08 -5.74 -16.31
N ILE A 18 -9.24 -4.93 -16.94
CA ILE A 18 -7.96 -4.48 -16.37
C ILE A 18 -8.10 -3.00 -16.02
N THR A 19 -8.02 -2.67 -14.74
CA THR A 19 -8.14 -1.29 -14.24
C THR A 19 -6.83 -0.85 -13.61
N GLY A 20 -6.31 0.28 -14.06
CA GLY A 20 -5.20 0.96 -13.40
C GLY A 20 -5.72 1.91 -12.31
N SER A 21 -5.00 2.01 -11.20
CA SER A 21 -5.24 3.00 -10.15
C SER A 21 -3.94 3.72 -9.85
N TYR A 22 -3.96 5.05 -9.95
CA TYR A 22 -2.78 5.89 -9.76
C TYR A 22 -2.83 6.69 -8.46
N VAL A 23 -3.99 7.28 -8.16
CA VAL A 23 -4.24 8.08 -6.95
C VAL A 23 -5.58 7.64 -6.37
N ASN A 24 -5.78 7.93 -5.08
CA ASN A 24 -7.01 7.72 -4.34
C ASN A 24 -7.88 9.00 -4.35
N PRO A 25 -8.63 9.32 -5.44
CA PRO A 25 -9.45 10.53 -5.47
C PRO A 25 -10.62 10.40 -4.50
N PHE A 26 -10.72 11.32 -3.55
CA PHE A 26 -11.88 11.50 -2.66
C PHE A 26 -12.24 10.29 -1.76
N THR A 27 -11.38 9.26 -1.65
CA THR A 27 -11.66 8.06 -0.83
C THR A 27 -11.17 8.16 0.62
N MET A 28 -10.45 9.24 0.99
CA MET A 28 -9.88 9.41 2.33
C MET A 28 -10.92 9.31 3.44
N GLN A 29 -12.09 9.95 3.26
CA GLN A 29 -13.16 9.89 4.26
C GLN A 29 -13.66 8.46 4.51
N ARG A 30 -13.72 7.63 3.46
CA ARG A 30 -14.11 6.23 3.57
C ARG A 30 -13.02 5.42 4.28
N ALA A 31 -11.74 5.68 3.97
CA ALA A 31 -10.62 5.02 4.64
C ALA A 31 -10.64 5.28 6.17
N VAL A 32 -10.88 6.52 6.59
CA VAL A 32 -10.99 6.88 8.02
C VAL A 32 -12.17 6.16 8.69
N LYS A 33 -13.33 6.06 8.02
CA LYS A 33 -14.48 5.31 8.55
C LYS A 33 -14.16 3.83 8.79
N ILE A 34 -13.42 3.21 7.86
CA ILE A 34 -12.99 1.80 7.98
C ILE A 34 -11.95 1.64 9.10
N LEU A 35 -11.04 2.59 9.27
CA LEU A 35 -10.09 2.55 10.39
C LEU A 35 -10.82 2.65 11.74
N ASN A 36 -11.80 3.55 11.85
CA ASN A 36 -12.57 3.77 13.07
C ASN A 36 -13.59 2.66 13.37
N SER A 37 -13.98 1.85 12.38
CA SER A 37 -14.91 0.75 12.62
C SER A 37 -14.30 -0.37 13.46
N ASN A 38 -12.98 -0.40 13.65
CA ASN A 38 -12.22 -1.45 14.33
C ASN A 38 -12.53 -2.87 13.83
N GLU A 39 -13.10 -2.98 12.63
CA GLU A 39 -13.46 -4.24 11.99
C GLU A 39 -12.21 -5.01 11.54
N PHE A 40 -11.11 -4.30 11.29
CA PHE A 40 -9.83 -4.86 10.84
C PHE A 40 -8.66 -4.38 11.71
N LEU A 41 -7.76 -5.31 12.05
CA LEU A 41 -6.53 -5.05 12.81
C LEU A 41 -5.41 -4.51 11.92
N PHE A 42 -5.47 -3.23 11.55
CA PHE A 42 -4.49 -2.58 10.67
C PHE A 42 -3.09 -2.45 11.28
N GLN A 43 -2.96 -2.53 12.61
CA GLN A 43 -1.67 -2.49 13.31
C GLN A 43 -0.70 -3.58 12.85
N LYS A 44 -1.22 -4.74 12.40
CA LYS A 44 -0.40 -5.84 11.87
C LYS A 44 0.29 -5.53 10.55
N LEU A 45 -0.10 -4.44 9.87
CA LEU A 45 0.55 -3.98 8.64
C LEU A 45 1.78 -3.11 8.92
N LEU A 46 1.99 -2.70 10.17
CA LEU A 46 3.18 -1.97 10.60
C LEU A 46 4.31 -2.98 10.78
N THR A 47 5.31 -2.93 9.91
CA THR A 47 6.47 -3.83 9.96
C THR A 47 7.49 -3.35 10.98
N ASP A 48 7.73 -2.04 11.02
CA ASP A 48 8.76 -1.41 11.84
C ASP A 48 8.23 -0.11 12.46
N VAL A 49 8.70 0.20 13.66
CA VAL A 49 8.42 1.44 14.41
C VAL A 49 9.77 2.00 14.87
N GLY A 50 9.97 3.29 14.70
CA GLY A 50 11.23 3.94 15.08
C GLY A 50 11.06 5.44 15.24
N ASP A 51 12.08 6.06 15.85
CA ASP A 51 12.10 7.48 16.15
C ASP A 51 12.52 8.31 14.93
N LEU A 52 12.20 9.62 14.96
CA LEU A 52 12.52 10.54 13.86
C LEU A 52 14.02 10.57 13.49
N SER A 53 14.89 10.42 14.49
CA SER A 53 16.34 10.31 14.31
C SER A 53 16.76 9.06 13.52
N GLU A 54 16.00 7.98 13.63
CA GLU A 54 16.26 6.69 12.99
C GLU A 54 15.70 6.63 11.56
N ILE A 55 14.67 7.45 11.26
CA ILE A 55 14.01 7.51 9.94
C ILE A 55 15.00 7.85 8.82
N ILE A 56 15.92 8.80 9.05
CA ILE A 56 16.90 9.21 8.02
C ILE A 56 17.80 8.03 7.65
N LYS A 57 18.26 7.28 8.65
CA LYS A 57 19.05 6.08 8.43
C LYS A 57 18.22 5.02 7.71
N TYR A 58 17.00 4.77 8.18
CA TYR A 58 16.09 3.74 7.64
C TYR A 58 15.74 3.97 6.17
N ILE A 59 15.41 5.21 5.78
CA ILE A 59 15.15 5.59 4.37
C ILE A 59 16.41 5.42 3.51
N SER A 60 17.58 5.73 4.06
CA SER A 60 18.83 5.75 3.30
C SER A 60 19.53 4.40 3.21
N SER A 61 19.29 3.48 4.15
CA SER A 61 20.11 2.28 4.35
C SER A 61 19.50 0.97 3.85
N ASP A 62 18.20 0.90 3.53
CA ASP A 62 17.57 -0.37 3.14
C ASP A 62 16.61 -0.20 1.94
N PRO A 63 16.81 -0.90 0.80
CA PRO A 63 15.88 -0.91 -0.33
C PRO A 63 14.65 -1.80 -0.08
N LYS A 64 14.25 -2.04 1.18
CA LYS A 64 13.01 -2.77 1.47
C LYS A 64 11.81 -1.92 1.06
N SER A 65 11.17 -2.32 -0.03
CA SER A 65 9.98 -1.68 -0.61
C SER A 65 8.69 -1.77 0.24
N PHE A 66 8.81 -2.05 1.54
CA PHE A 66 7.70 -2.32 2.46
C PHE A 66 7.48 -1.19 3.48
N LEU A 67 7.74 0.06 3.12
CA LEU A 67 7.63 1.15 4.08
C LEU A 67 6.16 1.49 4.36
N LYS A 68 5.64 0.88 5.43
CA LYS A 68 4.45 1.32 6.19
C LYS A 68 4.91 1.62 7.62
N ALA A 69 5.69 2.68 7.78
CA ALA A 69 6.16 3.15 9.08
C ALA A 69 5.14 4.14 9.67
N ALA A 70 4.90 4.06 10.97
CA ALA A 70 4.11 5.03 11.72
C ALA A 70 5.01 5.72 12.74
N TYR A 71 4.99 7.05 12.73
CA TYR A 71 5.59 7.86 13.77
C TYR A 71 4.54 8.14 14.84
N ILE A 72 4.84 7.84 16.10
CA ILE A 72 3.97 8.11 17.24
C ILE A 72 4.69 9.14 18.12
N ILE A 73 4.07 10.30 18.32
CA ILE A 73 4.49 11.27 19.34
C ILE A 73 3.70 10.93 20.61
N GLN A 74 4.40 10.65 21.71
CA GLN A 74 3.81 10.58 23.06
C GLN A 74 3.57 11.97 23.63
#